data_AF-A0A916XH09-F1
#
_entry.id   AF-A0A916XH09-F1
#
_cell.length_a   1.000
_cell.length_b   1.000
_cell.length_c   1.000
_cell.angle_alpha   90.00
_cell.angle_beta   90.00
_cell.angle_gamma   90.00
#
_symmetry.space_group_name_H-M   'P 1'
#
loop_
_entity.id
_entity.type
_entity.pdbx_description
1 polymer ?
#
loop_
_entity_poly.entity_id
_entity_poly.type
_entity_poly.pdbx_seq_one_letter_code
_entity_poly.pdbx_strand_id
1 'polypeptide(L)'
;MGPDWSAPAIRRLYSCAERQGEGDMDKKKPWIGVDLDGTLAHFDTWHGIEHVGEPIGPMMARVREWLARGVVVKIFTARASVEEPLRSDVITHIHAWLVLHGLPPLEVTCVKDLWMKEMWDDRAIQVIPNTGISIADELTAERAAQAGKP
;
A
#
# COMPACT_ATOMS: atom_id res chain seq x y z
N MET A 1 3.00 25.09 27.75
CA MET A 1 3.28 25.83 26.50
C MET A 1 3.68 24.79 25.46
N GLY A 2 2.78 24.45 24.54
CA GLY A 2 3.13 23.62 23.38
C GLY A 2 3.89 24.46 22.35
N PRO A 3 4.60 23.81 21.41
CA PRO A 3 5.28 24.53 20.34
C PRO A 3 4.30 25.41 19.57
N ASP A 4 4.73 26.63 19.26
CA ASP A 4 3.99 27.58 18.44
C ASP A 4 4.06 27.14 16.96
N TRP A 5 3.05 26.39 16.53
CA TRP A 5 2.91 25.89 15.16
C TRP A 5 2.57 27.00 14.13
N SER A 6 2.46 28.26 14.55
CA SER A 6 2.14 29.40 13.66
C SER A 6 3.38 30.02 12.98
N ALA A 7 4.58 29.52 13.25
CA ALA A 7 5.82 30.04 12.67
C ALA A 7 5.88 29.89 11.12
N PRO A 8 6.25 30.95 10.37
CA PRO A 8 6.27 30.95 8.89
C PRO A 8 7.11 29.84 8.23
N ALA A 9 8.10 29.29 8.95
CA ALA A 9 8.96 28.21 8.45
C ALA A 9 8.22 26.88 8.22
N ILE A 10 7.14 26.61 8.97
CA ILE A 10 6.36 25.37 8.83
C ILE A 10 5.39 25.46 7.66
N ARG A 11 4.90 26.66 7.33
CA ARG A 11 3.94 26.87 6.23
C ARG A 11 4.50 26.47 4.85
N ARG A 12 5.83 26.53 4.68
CA ARG A 12 6.50 26.17 3.41
C ARG A 12 6.62 24.67 3.16
N LEU A 13 6.46 23.82 4.19
CA LEU A 13 6.42 22.35 4.04
C LEU A 13 5.02 21.82 3.72
N TYR A 14 3.98 22.64 3.93
CA TYR A 14 2.58 22.28 3.68
C TYR A 14 1.96 22.99 2.47
N SER A 15 2.75 23.66 1.62
CA SER A 15 2.24 24.35 0.43
C SER A 15 1.94 23.43 -0.76
N CYS A 16 2.03 22.10 -0.59
CA CYS A 16 1.69 21.14 -1.66
C CYS A 16 0.17 21.03 -1.88
N ALA A 17 -0.65 21.60 -1.00
CA ALA A 17 -2.11 21.43 -1.04
C ALA A 17 -2.89 22.52 -1.80
N GLU A 18 -2.23 23.49 -2.44
CA GLU A 18 -2.92 24.56 -3.17
C GLU A 18 -2.64 24.46 -4.66
N ARG A 19 -3.46 23.68 -5.38
CA ARG A 19 -3.85 23.95 -6.78
C ARG A 19 -5.04 23.05 -7.20
N GLN A 20 -6.18 23.71 -7.37
CA GLN A 20 -7.23 23.51 -8.39
C GLN A 20 -8.20 22.33 -8.25
N GLY A 21 -9.51 22.66 -8.28
CA GLY A 21 -10.58 21.75 -8.70
C GLY A 21 -11.75 21.64 -7.73
N GLU A 22 -12.57 22.68 -7.62
CA GLU A 22 -13.90 22.58 -7.01
C GLU A 22 -14.82 21.91 -8.04
N GLY A 23 -14.83 20.58 -8.02
CA GLY A 23 -15.53 19.76 -9.00
C GLY A 23 -15.29 18.30 -8.70
N ASP A 24 -16.31 17.66 -8.12
CA ASP A 24 -16.40 16.25 -7.78
C ASP A 24 -15.82 15.81 -6.41
N MET A 25 -16.49 16.22 -5.34
CA MET A 25 -16.44 15.51 -4.05
C MET A 25 -17.28 14.20 -4.08
N ASP A 26 -17.41 13.51 -5.23
CA ASP A 26 -17.95 12.15 -5.27
C ASP A 26 -16.97 11.20 -4.57
N LYS A 27 -17.19 11.06 -3.26
CA LYS A 27 -16.98 9.87 -2.44
C LYS A 27 -15.81 9.00 -2.91
N LYS A 28 -14.56 9.45 -2.66
CA LYS A 28 -13.41 8.55 -2.70
C LYS A 28 -13.75 7.32 -1.85
N LYS A 29 -13.88 6.17 -2.52
CA LYS A 29 -14.29 4.93 -1.87
C LYS A 29 -13.15 4.40 -1.02
N PRO A 30 -13.45 3.79 0.13
CA PRO A 30 -12.45 3.02 0.84
C PRO A 30 -11.80 1.95 -0.03
N TRP A 31 -10.49 1.79 0.09
CA TRP A 31 -9.72 0.87 -0.75
C TRP A 31 -8.71 0.04 0.03
N ILE A 32 -8.34 -1.10 -0.54
CA ILE A 32 -7.28 -1.99 -0.05
C ILE A 32 -6.04 -1.79 -0.92
N GLY A 33 -4.92 -1.47 -0.28
CA GLY A 33 -3.61 -1.40 -0.92
C GLY A 33 -2.92 -2.75 -0.90
N VAL A 34 -2.43 -3.18 -2.06
CA VAL A 34 -1.70 -4.43 -2.21
C VAL A 34 -0.34 -4.13 -2.82
N ASP A 35 0.73 -4.39 -2.08
CA ASP A 35 2.07 -4.30 -2.61
C ASP A 35 2.30 -5.33 -3.74
N LEU A 36 3.26 -5.01 -4.61
CA LEU A 36 3.59 -5.84 -5.75
C LEU A 36 4.69 -6.84 -5.40
N ASP A 37 5.90 -6.36 -5.10
CA ASP A 37 7.13 -7.14 -5.06
C ASP A 37 7.34 -7.84 -3.72
N GLY A 38 7.16 -9.16 -3.70
CA GLY A 38 7.20 -9.98 -2.49
C GLY A 38 5.81 -10.23 -1.91
N THR A 39 4.78 -9.54 -2.43
CA THR A 39 3.41 -9.61 -1.93
C THR A 39 2.44 -10.21 -2.96
N LEU A 40 2.23 -9.55 -4.10
CA LEU A 40 1.36 -10.06 -5.17
C LEU A 40 2.14 -10.87 -6.21
N ALA A 41 3.40 -10.51 -6.42
CA ALA A 41 4.36 -11.17 -7.30
C ALA A 41 5.60 -11.58 -6.50
N HIS A 42 6.21 -12.71 -6.86
CA HIS A 42 7.48 -13.12 -6.30
C HIS A 42 8.56 -12.08 -6.64
N PHE A 43 9.41 -11.78 -5.65
CA PHE A 43 10.54 -10.89 -5.81
C PHE A 43 11.77 -11.50 -5.15
N ASP A 44 12.86 -11.55 -5.91
CA ASP A 44 14.17 -12.00 -5.45
C ASP A 44 15.19 -10.86 -5.52
N THR A 45 15.40 -10.31 -6.72
CA THR A 45 16.31 -9.21 -7.02
C THR A 45 15.71 -8.30 -8.09
N TRP A 46 16.27 -7.11 -8.22
CA TRP A 46 15.82 -6.14 -9.22
C TRP A 46 16.35 -6.49 -10.60
N HIS A 47 15.44 -6.67 -11.56
CA HIS A 47 15.77 -7.04 -12.96
C HIS A 47 15.46 -5.94 -13.99
N GLY A 48 14.85 -4.83 -13.57
CA GLY A 48 14.36 -3.78 -14.48
C GLY A 48 12.91 -3.42 -14.20
N ILE A 49 12.46 -2.27 -14.72
CA ILE A 49 11.08 -1.78 -14.52
C ILE A 49 10.05 -2.67 -15.21
N GLU A 50 10.47 -3.33 -16.30
CA GLU A 50 9.69 -4.19 -17.17
C GLU A 50 9.45 -5.58 -16.59
N HIS A 51 10.27 -5.99 -15.61
CA HIS A 51 10.21 -7.32 -15.03
C HIS A 51 9.40 -7.31 -13.73
N VAL A 52 8.33 -8.11 -13.70
CA VAL A 52 7.55 -8.44 -12.50
C VAL A 52 7.52 -9.97 -12.41
N GLY A 53 7.81 -10.52 -11.23
CA GLY A 53 7.95 -11.96 -11.04
C GLY A 53 6.63 -12.74 -11.13
N GLU A 54 6.70 -14.05 -10.91
CA GLU A 54 5.53 -14.93 -10.97
C GLU A 54 4.47 -14.57 -9.92
N PRO A 55 3.17 -14.77 -10.20
CA PRO A 55 2.11 -14.45 -9.25
C PRO A 55 2.17 -15.31 -7.98
N ILE A 56 2.00 -14.67 -6.82
CA ILE A 56 1.81 -15.36 -5.54
C ILE A 56 0.34 -15.78 -5.45
N GLY A 57 0.09 -17.08 -5.72
CA GLY A 57 -1.25 -17.66 -5.85
C GLY A 57 -2.25 -17.29 -4.75
N PRO A 58 -1.89 -17.44 -3.46
CA PRO A 58 -2.77 -17.05 -2.35
C PRO A 58 -3.17 -15.57 -2.36
N MET A 59 -2.24 -14.67 -2.71
CA MET A 59 -2.53 -13.23 -2.75
C MET A 59 -3.40 -12.87 -3.95
N MET A 60 -3.13 -13.46 -5.12
CA MET A 60 -3.98 -13.32 -6.30
C MET A 60 -5.41 -13.78 -6.06
N ALA A 61 -5.61 -14.86 -5.30
CA ALA A 61 -6.93 -15.34 -4.93
C ALA A 61 -7.70 -14.32 -4.07
N ARG A 62 -7.02 -13.70 -3.08
CA ARG A 62 -7.60 -12.62 -2.25
C ARG A 62 -8.01 -11.42 -3.10
N VAL A 63 -7.13 -10.95 -3.98
CA VAL A 63 -7.42 -9.81 -4.87
C VAL A 63 -8.64 -10.10 -5.73
N ARG A 64 -8.73 -11.29 -6.35
CA ARG A 64 -9.90 -11.69 -7.14
C ARG A 64 -11.19 -11.70 -6.33
N GLU A 65 -11.15 -12.22 -5.10
CA GLU A 65 -12.32 -12.23 -4.22
C GLU A 65 -12.79 -10.81 -3.88
N TRP A 66 -11.86 -9.91 -3.54
CA TRP A 66 -12.19 -8.50 -3.27
C TRP A 66 -12.82 -7.82 -4.48
N LEU A 67 -12.24 -8.00 -5.67
CA LEU A 67 -12.77 -7.45 -6.91
C LEU A 67 -14.16 -8.01 -7.22
N ALA A 68 -14.39 -9.32 -7.04
CA ALA A 68 -15.70 -9.95 -7.23
C ALA A 68 -16.78 -9.39 -6.27
N ARG A 69 -16.36 -8.92 -5.09
CA ARG A 69 -17.22 -8.27 -4.10
C ARG A 69 -17.39 -6.76 -4.32
N GLY A 70 -16.80 -6.19 -5.38
CA GLY A 70 -16.85 -4.77 -5.68
C GLY A 70 -16.01 -3.89 -4.74
N VAL A 71 -15.04 -4.49 -4.03
CA VAL A 71 -14.08 -3.75 -3.21
C VAL A 71 -13.08 -3.06 -4.12
N VAL A 72 -12.74 -1.80 -3.82
CA VAL A 72 -11.71 -1.08 -4.55
C VAL A 72 -10.34 -1.58 -4.10
N VAL A 73 -9.56 -2.12 -5.03
CA VAL A 73 -8.18 -2.58 -4.80
C VAL A 73 -7.24 -1.73 -5.65
N LYS A 74 -6.13 -1.30 -5.04
CA LYS A 74 -5.06 -0.57 -5.73
C LYS A 74 -3.75 -1.32 -5.55
N ILE A 75 -2.89 -1.29 -6.57
CA ILE A 75 -1.50 -1.70 -6.41
C ILE A 75 -0.78 -0.57 -5.66
N PHE A 76 -0.27 -0.89 -4.48
CA PHE A 76 0.38 0.03 -3.58
C PHE A 76 1.87 -0.30 -3.49
N THR A 77 2.69 0.22 -4.41
CA THR A 77 4.07 -0.24 -4.60
C THR A 77 5.07 0.92 -4.66
N ALA A 78 6.26 0.68 -4.10
CA ALA A 78 7.39 1.60 -4.21
C ALA A 78 7.86 1.82 -5.65
N ARG A 79 7.59 0.90 -6.59
CA ARG A 79 7.95 1.12 -8.01
C ARG A 79 7.39 2.42 -8.57
N ALA A 80 6.21 2.85 -8.09
CA ALA A 80 5.55 4.08 -8.51
C ALA A 80 6.08 5.36 -7.85
N SER A 81 7.16 5.28 -7.04
CA SER A 81 7.76 6.43 -6.35
C SER A 81 8.71 7.27 -7.19
N VAL A 82 8.90 6.90 -8.46
CA VAL A 82 9.71 7.66 -9.42
C VAL A 82 8.92 8.81 -10.05
N GLU A 83 9.63 9.78 -10.62
CA GLU A 83 9.03 10.91 -11.33
C GLU A 83 8.69 10.57 -12.79
N GLU A 84 7.91 11.42 -13.45
CA GLU A 84 7.65 11.31 -14.88
C GLU A 84 8.90 11.61 -15.73
N PRO A 85 9.05 10.97 -16.92
CA PRO A 85 8.10 10.05 -17.55
C PRO A 85 8.21 8.58 -17.08
N LEU A 86 9.24 8.25 -16.29
CA LEU A 86 9.55 6.87 -15.89
C LEU A 86 8.40 6.22 -15.12
N ARG A 87 7.66 7.00 -14.32
CA ARG A 87 6.48 6.54 -13.60
C ARG A 87 5.42 5.97 -14.55
N SER A 88 5.17 6.61 -15.68
CA SER A 88 4.22 6.12 -16.69
C SER A 88 4.64 4.77 -17.28
N ASP A 89 5.93 4.58 -17.54
CA ASP A 89 6.46 3.31 -18.04
C ASP A 89 6.31 2.19 -16.99
N VAL A 90 6.64 2.47 -15.73
CA VAL A 90 6.43 1.54 -14.62
C VAL A 90 4.96 1.11 -14.52
N ILE A 91 4.03 2.05 -14.54
CA ILE A 91 2.59 1.75 -14.45
C ILE A 91 2.16 0.90 -15.64
N THR A 92 2.68 1.18 -16.84
CA THR A 92 2.39 0.40 -18.05
C THR A 92 2.83 -1.05 -17.91
N HIS A 93 4.04 -1.31 -17.40
CA HIS A 93 4.53 -2.67 -17.18
C HIS A 93 3.74 -3.42 -16.10
N ILE A 94 3.36 -2.74 -15.02
CA ILE A 94 2.49 -3.32 -13.99
C ILE A 94 1.12 -3.67 -14.56
N HIS A 95 0.51 -2.80 -15.34
CA HIS A 95 -0.78 -3.06 -15.99
C HIS A 95 -0.70 -4.24 -16.97
N ALA A 96 0.36 -4.32 -17.77
CA ALA A 96 0.58 -5.46 -18.66
C ALA A 96 0.66 -6.77 -17.88
N TRP A 97 1.38 -6.78 -16.75
CA TRP A 97 1.49 -7.96 -15.88
C TRP A 97 0.14 -8.32 -15.23
N LEU A 98 -0.62 -7.35 -14.73
CA LEU A 98 -1.95 -7.60 -14.16
C LEU A 98 -2.89 -8.26 -15.18
N VAL A 99 -2.93 -7.72 -16.40
CA VAL A 99 -3.76 -8.24 -17.50
C VAL A 99 -3.32 -9.64 -17.89
N LEU A 100 -2.01 -9.88 -18.01
CA LEU A 100 -1.45 -11.20 -18.31
C LEU A 100 -1.94 -12.28 -17.32
N HIS A 101 -2.07 -11.92 -16.04
CA HIS A 101 -2.51 -12.83 -14.98
C HIS A 101 -4.00 -12.73 -14.62
N GLY A 102 -4.81 -12.16 -15.53
CA GLY A 102 -6.28 -12.17 -15.44
C GLY A 102 -6.86 -11.21 -14.42
N LEU A 103 -6.14 -10.15 -14.06
CA LEU A 103 -6.64 -9.02 -13.29
C LEU A 103 -6.89 -7.81 -14.22
N PRO A 104 -7.86 -6.93 -13.90
CA PRO A 104 -8.00 -5.67 -14.60
C PRO A 104 -6.81 -4.75 -14.30
N PRO A 105 -6.56 -3.71 -15.12
CA PRO A 105 -5.56 -2.68 -14.83
C PRO A 105 -6.01 -1.86 -13.62
N LEU A 106 -5.55 -2.25 -12.43
CA LEU A 106 -5.86 -1.58 -11.18
C LEU A 106 -5.12 -0.24 -11.09
N GLU A 107 -5.66 0.71 -10.33
CA GLU A 107 -4.94 1.94 -10.01
C GLU A 107 -3.61 1.61 -9.30
N VAL A 108 -2.52 2.27 -9.71
CA VAL A 108 -1.18 2.08 -9.14
C VAL A 108 -0.76 3.37 -8.44
N THR A 109 -0.35 3.28 -7.18
CA THR A 109 0.12 4.43 -6.39
C THR A 109 1.15 4.01 -5.35
N CYS A 110 1.99 4.95 -4.92
CA CYS A 110 2.86 4.82 -3.74
C CYS A 110 2.46 5.82 -2.64
N VAL A 111 1.34 6.54 -2.83
CA VAL A 111 0.88 7.60 -1.93
C VAL A 111 -0.32 7.10 -1.12
N LYS A 112 -0.15 7.07 0.20
CA LYS A 112 -1.24 6.77 1.15
C LYS A 112 -2.20 7.94 1.22
N ASP A 113 -3.50 7.64 1.26
CA ASP A 113 -4.55 8.61 1.51
C ASP A 113 -5.47 8.17 2.67
N LEU A 114 -6.42 9.03 3.04
CA LEU A 114 -7.36 8.81 4.14
C LEU A 114 -8.36 7.66 3.91
N TRP A 115 -8.44 7.14 2.69
CA TRP A 115 -9.41 6.11 2.29
C TRP A 115 -8.79 4.71 2.22
N MET A 116 -7.47 4.59 2.37
CA MET A 116 -6.82 3.29 2.50
C MET A 116 -7.23 2.64 3.84
N LYS A 117 -7.99 1.54 3.77
CA LYS A 117 -8.47 0.81 4.94
C LYS A 117 -7.58 -0.33 5.38
N GLU A 118 -6.97 -1.00 4.42
CA GLU A 118 -6.11 -2.16 4.64
C GLU A 118 -4.89 -2.06 3.73
N MET A 119 -3.77 -2.58 4.20
CA MET A 119 -2.52 -2.66 3.45
C MET A 119 -1.97 -4.07 3.58
N TRP A 120 -1.73 -4.72 2.44
CA TRP A 120 -1.08 -6.02 2.33
C TRP A 120 0.29 -5.80 1.71
N ASP A 121 1.33 -6.12 2.46
CA ASP A 121 2.73 -5.83 2.12
C ASP A 121 3.62 -6.78 2.94
N ASP A 122 4.60 -7.42 2.30
CA ASP A 122 5.50 -8.41 2.90
C ASP A 122 6.44 -7.81 3.95
N ARG A 123 6.62 -6.48 3.94
CA ARG A 123 7.48 -5.73 4.86
C ARG A 123 6.71 -5.00 5.94
N ALA A 124 5.38 -4.97 5.88
CA ALA A 124 4.56 -4.28 6.86
C ALA A 124 4.46 -5.06 8.18
N ILE A 125 4.72 -4.38 9.30
CA ILE A 125 4.52 -4.90 10.66
C ILE A 125 3.26 -4.27 11.25
N GLN A 126 2.26 -5.09 11.58
CA GLN A 126 1.05 -4.61 12.24
C GLN A 126 1.33 -4.26 13.70
N VAL A 127 1.09 -3.00 14.06
CA VAL A 127 1.13 -2.52 15.44
C VAL A 127 -0.27 -2.51 16.06
N ILE A 128 -0.36 -2.80 17.35
CA ILE A 128 -1.58 -2.58 18.13
C ILE A 128 -1.81 -1.06 18.22
N PRO A 129 -3.04 -0.58 17.94
CA PRO A 129 -3.32 0.85 17.94
C PRO A 129 -2.91 1.54 19.24
N ASN A 130 -2.16 2.64 19.11
CA ASN A 130 -1.71 3.50 20.21
C ASN A 130 -0.75 2.85 21.23
N THR A 131 -0.15 1.69 20.94
CA THR A 131 0.82 1.07 21.87
C THR A 131 2.26 1.05 21.33
N GLY A 132 2.42 1.03 20.00
CA GLY A 132 3.72 0.81 19.36
C GLY A 132 4.24 -0.64 19.45
N ILE A 133 3.46 -1.55 20.06
CA ILE A 133 3.76 -2.98 20.18
C ILE A 133 3.26 -3.70 18.93
N SER A 134 4.08 -4.57 18.33
CA SER A 134 3.60 -5.37 17.20
C SER A 134 2.69 -6.51 17.65
N ILE A 135 1.76 -6.94 16.79
CA ILE A 135 0.94 -8.13 17.06
C ILE A 135 1.82 -9.37 17.29
N ALA A 136 2.97 -9.46 16.61
CA ALA A 136 3.91 -10.56 16.79
C ALA A 136 4.58 -10.56 18.18
N ASP A 137 4.92 -9.38 18.70
CA ASP A 137 5.47 -9.23 20.05
C ASP A 137 4.45 -9.67 21.11
N GLU A 138 3.20 -9.21 20.97
CA GLU A 138 2.10 -9.58 21.88
C GLU A 138 1.87 -11.09 21.90
N LEU A 139 1.77 -11.73 20.72
CA LEU A 139 1.59 -13.18 20.60
C LEU A 139 2.78 -13.96 21.19
N THR A 140 3.99 -13.44 21.04
CA THR A 140 5.20 -14.06 21.62
C THR A 140 5.14 -14.00 23.15
N ALA A 141 4.75 -12.86 23.72
CA ALA A 141 4.59 -12.68 25.15
C ALA A 141 3.49 -13.60 25.73
N GLU A 142 2.33 -13.70 25.05
CA GLU A 142 1.23 -14.58 25.45
C GLU A 142 1.64 -16.05 25.47
N ARG A 143 2.36 -16.51 24.43
CA ARG A 143 2.86 -17.90 24.35
C ARG A 143 3.84 -18.22 25.47
N ALA A 144 4.75 -17.29 25.78
CA ALA A 144 5.68 -17.44 26.89
C ALA A 144 4.95 -17.52 28.24
N ALA A 145 3.92 -16.69 28.45
CA ALA A 145 3.10 -16.72 29.67
C ALA A 145 2.29 -18.02 29.81
N GLN A 146 1.85 -18.62 28.71
CA GLN A 146 1.14 -19.92 28.72
C GLN A 146 2.09 -21.09 29.02
N ALA A 147 3.31 -21.08 28.48
CA ALA A 147 4.32 -22.12 28.74
C ALA A 147 4.83 -22.13 30.19
N GLY A 148 4.65 -21.02 30.93
CA GLY A 148 5.02 -20.89 32.34
C GLY A 148 3.93 -21.25 33.35
N LYS A 149 2.75 -21.71 32.91
CA LYS A 149 1.69 -22.20 33.81
C LYS A 149 1.92 -23.69 34.14
N PRO A 150 1.83 -24.11 35.41
CA PRO A 150 2.06 -25.49 35.83
C PRO A 150 1.04 -26.47 35.24
#